data_AF-A0A2K8NYF4-F1
#
_entry.id   AF-A0A2K8NYF4-F1
#
_cell.length_a   1.000
_cell.length_b   1.000
_cell.length_c   1.000
_cell.angle_alpha   90.00
_cell.angle_beta   90.00
_cell.angle_gamma   90.00
#
_symmetry.space_group_name_H-M   'P 1'
#
loop_
_entity.id
_entity.type
_entity.pdbx_description
1 polymer ?
#
loop_
_entity_poly.entity_id
_entity_poly.type
_entity_poly.pdbx_seq_one_letter_code
_entity_poly.pdbx_strand_id
1 'polypeptide(L)'
;MKLSRVLASFVNSILFIVNFVLWILNMKPLGQKIWNTWCPESRKEQFVFGLFSALMYISIILFIINIYFWFKDEESIAVRLTKMVF
;
A
#
# COMPACT_ATOMS: atom_id res chain seq x y z
N MET A 1 12.15 11.30 12.84
CA MET A 1 11.77 10.22 11.90
C MET A 1 13.02 9.74 11.17
N LYS A 2 13.29 8.42 11.10
CA LYS A 2 14.41 7.92 10.29
C LYS A 2 13.95 7.80 8.83
N LEU A 3 14.55 8.60 7.94
CA LEU A 3 14.28 8.62 6.50
C LEU A 3 14.24 7.21 5.88
N SER A 4 15.05 6.29 6.41
CA SER A 4 15.08 4.87 6.02
C SER A 4 13.72 4.16 6.12
N ARG A 5 12.87 4.50 7.11
CA ARG A 5 11.53 3.92 7.25
C ARG A 5 10.58 4.40 6.16
N VAL A 6 10.67 5.67 5.79
CA VAL A 6 9.86 6.26 4.71
C VAL A 6 10.26 5.64 3.37
N LEU A 7 11.57 5.56 3.10
CA LEU A 7 12.10 4.95 1.88
C LEU A 7 11.74 3.47 1.78
N ALA A 8 11.87 2.71 2.88
CA ALA A 8 11.44 1.31 2.92
C ALA A 8 9.96 1.14 2.57
N SER A 9 9.08 1.94 3.18
CA SER A 9 7.64 1.91 2.89
C SER A 9 7.34 2.28 1.44
N PHE A 10 7.96 3.34 0.92
CA PHE A 10 7.77 3.78 -0.46
C PHE A 10 8.18 2.73 -1.49
N VAL A 11 9.37 2.14 -1.33
CA VAL A 11 9.85 1.05 -2.20
C VAL A 11 8.91 -0.14 -2.14
N ASN A 12 8.39 -0.48 -0.96
CA ASN A 12 7.49 -1.60 -0.83
C ASN A 12 6.17 -1.43 -1.56
N SER A 13 5.70 -0.19 -1.64
CA SER A 13 4.41 0.13 -2.26
C SER A 13 4.50 0.19 -3.77
N ILE A 14 5.62 0.70 -4.30
CA ILE A 14 5.88 0.64 -5.74
C ILE A 14 6.09 -0.81 -6.18
N LEU A 15 6.86 -1.58 -5.40
CA LEU A 15 7.25 -2.94 -5.75
C LEU A 15 6.33 -3.99 -5.09
N PHE A 16 5.02 -3.72 -5.01
CA PHE A 16 4.08 -4.61 -4.33
C PHE A 16 4.07 -6.04 -4.93
N ILE A 17 4.21 -6.16 -6.25
CA ILE A 17 4.29 -7.46 -6.95
C ILE A 17 5.55 -8.21 -6.52
N VAL A 18 6.70 -7.52 -6.47
CA VAL A 18 7.97 -8.11 -6.03
C VAL A 18 7.86 -8.56 -4.58
N ASN A 19 7.24 -7.75 -3.73
CA ASN A 19 7.00 -8.10 -2.33
C ASN A 19 6.04 -9.29 -2.17
N PHE A 20 5.07 -9.44 -3.06
CA PHE A 20 4.19 -10.61 -3.08
C PHE A 20 4.98 -11.88 -3.43
N VAL A 21 5.87 -11.82 -4.42
CA VAL A 21 6.77 -12.94 -4.75
C VAL A 21 7.71 -13.26 -3.58
N LEU A 22 8.32 -12.25 -2.96
CA LEU A 22 9.18 -12.45 -1.78
C LEU A 22 8.41 -13.07 -0.61
N TRP A 23 7.15 -12.69 -0.40
CA TRP A 23 6.28 -13.28 0.60
C TRP A 23 5.96 -14.75 0.33
N ILE A 24 5.75 -15.15 -0.93
CA ILE A 24 5.61 -16.57 -1.32
C ILE A 24 6.86 -17.36 -0.93
N LEU A 25 8.04 -16.74 -1.09
CA LEU A 25 9.33 -17.31 -0.71
C LEU A 25 9.66 -17.19 0.80
N ASN A 26 8.72 -16.72 1.63
CA ASN A 26 8.91 -16.46 3.06
C ASN A 26 10.09 -15.50 3.37
N MET A 27 10.35 -14.56 2.46
CA MET A 27 11.39 -13.54 2.58
C MET A 27 10.82 -12.20 3.03
N LYS A 28 11.62 -11.43 3.76
CA LYS A 28 11.28 -10.06 4.14
C LYS A 28 11.04 -9.20 2.88
N PRO A 29 10.09 -8.23 2.92
CA PRO A 29 9.85 -7.35 1.79
C PRO A 29 11.09 -6.50 1.50
N LEU A 30 11.24 -6.12 0.22
CA LEU A 30 12.49 -5.61 -0.31
C LEU A 30 12.93 -4.31 0.37
N GLY A 31 11.99 -3.40 0.68
CA GLY A 31 12.28 -2.15 1.37
C GLY A 31 12.82 -2.38 2.79
N GLN A 32 12.28 -3.34 3.53
CA GLN A 32 12.81 -3.67 4.86
C GLN A 32 14.17 -4.36 4.76
N LYS A 33 14.40 -5.15 3.71
CA LYS A 33 15.68 -5.80 3.44
C LYS A 33 16.78 -4.79 3.10
N ILE A 34 16.50 -3.82 2.22
CA ILE A 34 17.48 -2.79 1.80
C ILE A 34 17.85 -1.86 2.95
N TRP A 35 16.85 -1.38 3.71
CA TRP A 35 17.06 -0.38 4.76
C TRP A 35 17.19 -0.97 6.17
N ASN A 36 17.26 -2.29 6.30
CA ASN A 36 17.32 -3.04 7.56
C ASN A 36 16.30 -2.52 8.61
N THR A 37 15.05 -2.35 8.17
CA THR A 37 13.98 -1.90 9.05
C THR A 37 13.19 -3.09 9.59
N TRP A 38 12.57 -2.91 10.76
CA TRP A 38 11.82 -3.99 11.40
C TRP A 38 10.68 -4.50 10.50
N CYS A 39 10.53 -5.82 10.45
CA CYS A 39 9.49 -6.53 9.72
C CYS A 39 9.14 -7.82 10.51
N PRO A 40 7.87 -8.25 10.54
CA PRO A 40 7.52 -9.54 11.13
C PRO A 40 8.26 -10.71 10.50
N GLU A 41 8.51 -11.76 11.27
CA GLU A 41 9.27 -12.94 10.81
C GLU A 41 8.36 -14.09 10.39
N SER A 42 7.15 -14.15 10.95
CA SER A 42 6.14 -15.15 10.57
C SER A 42 5.50 -14.80 9.23
N ARG A 43 5.34 -15.81 8.35
CA ARG A 43 4.65 -15.66 7.05
C ARG A 43 3.25 -15.07 7.19
N LYS A 44 2.50 -15.46 8.23
CA LYS A 44 1.14 -14.95 8.48
C LYS A 44 1.18 -13.47 8.88
N GLU A 45 2.11 -13.09 9.74
CA GLU A 45 2.27 -11.70 10.17
C GLU A 45 2.77 -10.82 9.03
N GLN A 46 3.66 -11.32 8.18
CA GLN A 46 4.09 -10.63 6.97
C GLN A 46 2.95 -10.41 5.97
N PHE A 47 2.05 -11.39 5.82
CA PHE A 47 0.85 -11.23 5.00
C PHE A 47 -0.06 -10.12 5.55
N VAL A 48 -0.35 -10.16 6.85
CA VAL A 48 -1.19 -9.16 7.53
C VAL A 48 -0.55 -7.78 7.45
N PHE A 49 0.76 -7.68 7.65
CA PHE A 49 1.54 -6.45 7.51
C PHE A 49 1.46 -5.90 6.08
N GLY A 50 1.64 -6.75 5.08
CA GLY A 50 1.53 -6.39 3.67
C GLY A 50 0.12 -5.94 3.29
N LEU A 51 -0.90 -6.63 3.78
CA LEU A 51 -2.30 -6.28 3.57
C LEU A 51 -2.64 -4.91 4.15
N PHE A 52 -2.27 -4.64 5.41
CA PHE A 52 -2.48 -3.32 6.02
C PHE A 52 -1.73 -2.23 5.26
N SER A 53 -0.49 -2.50 4.85
CA SER A 53 0.28 -1.57 4.04
C SER A 53 -0.45 -1.27 2.72
N ALA A 54 -0.86 -2.30 1.99
CA ALA A 54 -1.59 -2.15 0.73
C ALA A 54 -2.89 -1.34 0.89
N LEU A 55 -3.69 -1.63 1.93
CA LEU A 55 -4.92 -0.89 2.22
C LEU A 55 -4.64 0.61 2.46
N MET A 56 -3.63 0.95 3.27
CA MET A 56 -3.26 2.35 3.51
C MET A 56 -2.89 3.07 2.21
N TYR A 57 -2.12 2.42 1.33
CA TYR A 57 -1.73 3.02 0.05
C TYR A 57 -2.91 3.16 -0.92
N ILE A 58 -3.77 2.15 -1.02
CA ILE A 58 -4.99 2.22 -1.84
C ILE A 58 -5.87 3.38 -1.34
N SER A 59 -6.06 3.52 -0.03
CA SER A 59 -6.83 4.63 0.54
C SER A 59 -6.25 6.00 0.17
N ILE A 60 -4.93 6.17 0.22
CA ILE A 60 -4.26 7.41 -0.19
C ILE A 60 -4.51 7.70 -1.69
N ILE A 61 -4.35 6.70 -2.55
CA ILE A 61 -4.57 6.84 -3.99
C ILE A 61 -6.03 7.23 -4.29
N LEU A 62 -7.00 6.52 -3.70
CA LEU A 62 -8.42 6.82 -3.86
C LEU A 62 -8.76 8.22 -3.36
N PHE A 63 -8.13 8.67 -2.27
CA PHE A 63 -8.31 10.02 -1.76
C PHE A 63 -7.76 11.09 -2.73
N ILE A 64 -6.57 10.88 -3.30
CA ILE A 64 -6.00 11.78 -4.32
C ILE A 64 -6.90 11.87 -5.56
N ILE A 65 -7.45 10.74 -6.02
CA ILE A 65 -8.39 10.72 -7.14
C ILE A 65 -9.66 11.51 -6.81
N ASN A 66 -10.20 11.37 -5.59
CA ASN A 66 -11.34 12.18 -5.17
C ASN A 66 -11.03 13.68 -5.16
N ILE A 67 -9.84 14.09 -4.71
CA ILE A 67 -9.41 15.50 -4.79
C ILE A 67 -9.41 15.98 -6.24
N TYR A 68 -8.89 15.17 -7.17
CA TYR A 68 -8.92 15.50 -8.60
C TYR A 68 -10.35 15.68 -9.12
N PHE A 69 -11.28 14.80 -8.74
CA PHE A 69 -12.70 14.94 -9.11
C PHE A 69 -13.33 16.20 -8.51
N TRP A 70 -13.04 16.52 -7.25
CA TRP A 70 -13.53 17.76 -6.65
C TRP A 70 -13.03 19.01 -7.38
N PHE A 71 -11.78 19.01 -7.85
CA PHE A 71 -11.25 20.11 -8.66
C PHE A 71 -11.95 20.26 -10.02
N LYS A 72 -12.63 19.22 -10.50
CA LYS A 72 -13.40 19.21 -11.74
C LYS A 72 -14.91 19.35 -11.52
N ASP A 73 -15.35 19.65 -10.29
CA ASP A 73 -16.76 19.63 -9.87
C ASP A 73 -17.45 18.29 -10.20
N GLU A 74 -16.69 17.20 -10.15
CA GLU A 74 -17.14 15.84 -10.45
C GLU A 74 -17.45 15.04 -9.16
N GLU A 75 -18.34 14.05 -9.30
CA GLU A 75 -18.71 13.17 -8.19
C GLU A 75 -17.55 12.28 -7.73
N SER A 76 -17.47 12.06 -6.41
CA SER A 76 -16.46 11.20 -5.79
C SER A 76 -16.62 9.73 -6.24
N ILE A 77 -15.53 8.97 -6.12
CA ILE A 77 -15.50 7.52 -6.38
C ILE A 77 -16.61 6.81 -5.59
N ALA A 78 -16.84 7.21 -4.33
CA ALA A 78 -17.86 6.59 -3.49
C ALA A 78 -19.28 6.75 -4.06
N VAL A 79 -19.62 7.95 -4.56
CA VAL A 79 -20.93 8.21 -5.18
C VAL A 79 -21.08 7.41 -6.47
N ARG A 80 -20.05 7.42 -7.32
CA ARG A 80 -20.06 6.66 -8.59
C ARG A 80 -20.24 5.16 -8.37
N LEU A 81 -19.51 4.58 -7.41
CA LEU A 81 -19.64 3.17 -7.08
C LEU A 81 -21.04 2.83 -6.54
N THR A 82 -21.60 3.69 -5.69
CA THR A 82 -22.96 3.48 -5.16
C THR A 82 -24.00 3.44 -6.28
N LYS A 83 -23.90 4.35 -7.25
CA LYS A 83 -24.78 4.40 -8.43
C LYS A 83 -24.58 3.25 -9.43
N MET A 84 -23.47 2.52 -9.36
CA MET A 84 -23.26 1.32 -10.19
C MET A 84 -23.89 0.08 -9.57
N VAL A 85 -24.09 0.08 -8.25
CA VAL A 85 -24.62 -1.05 -7.50
C VAL A 85 -26.14 -0.97 -7.35
N PHE A 86 -26.70 0.23 -7.26
CA PHE A 86 -28.13 0.51 -7.12
C PHE A 86 -28.61 1.43 -8.25
#